data_AF-A0A3A8PXD3-F1
#
_entry.id   AF-A0A3A8PXD3-F1
#
_cell.length_a   1.000
_cell.length_b   1.000
_cell.length_c   1.000
_cell.angle_alpha   90.00
_cell.angle_beta   90.00
_cell.angle_gamma   90.00
#
_symmetry.space_group_name_H-M   'P 1'
#
loop_
_entity.id
_entity.type
_entity.pdbx_description
1 polymer ?
#
loop_
_entity_poly.entity_id
_entity_poly.type
_entity_poly.pdbx_seq_one_letter_code
_entity_poly.pdbx_strand_id
1 'polypeptide(L)'
;MLLGPAHNHPHNPRPSERDMGALRPAGWSPLGTSRVLEQETGRIWDRELYIFHKDKLGHCIAYSYNYATPVVSALRAGHWVPIGKAEGDWGAFNAFEGKDWLP
;
A
#
# COMPACT_ATOMS: atom_id res chain seq x y z
N MET A 1 1.51 -13.02 9.45
CA MET A 1 2.75 -12.84 8.67
C MET A 1 2.70 -11.48 8.00
N LEU A 2 3.71 -10.62 8.15
CA LEU A 2 3.86 -9.43 7.33
C LEU A 2 4.58 -9.85 6.04
N LEU A 3 3.87 -9.82 4.91
CA LEU A 3 4.36 -10.35 3.64
C LEU A 3 5.11 -9.32 2.79
N GLY A 4 5.22 -8.08 3.28
CA GLY A 4 5.93 -7.01 2.62
C GLY A 4 6.50 -5.96 3.56
N PRO A 5 7.17 -4.94 2.99
CA PRO A 5 7.90 -3.94 3.75
C PRO A 5 6.97 -3.05 4.58
N ALA A 6 7.55 -2.42 5.61
CA ALA A 6 6.87 -1.41 6.41
C ALA A 6 7.85 -0.26 6.70
N HIS A 7 7.39 0.98 6.62
CA HIS A 7 8.18 2.12 7.06
C HIS A 7 7.32 3.31 7.49
N ASN A 8 7.95 4.27 8.15
CA ASN A 8 7.32 5.48 8.63
C ASN A 8 7.45 6.63 7.63
N HIS A 9 6.44 7.47 7.58
CA HIS A 9 6.51 8.74 6.85
C HIS A 9 6.43 9.91 7.84
N PRO A 10 7.55 10.57 8.18
CA PRO A 10 7.56 11.61 9.21
C PRO A 10 7.00 12.97 8.75
N HIS A 11 6.89 13.21 7.44
CA HIS A 11 6.56 14.53 6.89
C HIS A 11 5.27 14.59 6.07
N ASN A 12 4.83 13.49 5.48
CA ASN A 12 3.64 13.39 4.65
C ASN A 12 3.01 12.02 4.87
N PRO A 13 1.72 11.88 5.23
CA PRO A 13 1.15 10.57 5.50
C PRO A 13 1.00 9.68 4.25
N ARG A 14 1.05 10.24 3.04
CA ARG A 14 0.71 9.54 1.80
C ARG A 14 1.89 8.71 1.26
N PRO A 15 1.65 7.48 0.76
CA PRO A 15 2.62 6.76 -0.04
C PRO A 15 3.16 7.64 -1.18
N SER A 16 4.47 7.62 -1.37
CA SER A 16 5.06 8.23 -2.57
C SER A 16 4.79 7.38 -3.80
N GLU A 17 4.92 7.97 -4.99
CA GLU A 17 4.89 7.23 -6.25
C GLU A 17 5.91 6.07 -6.26
N ARG A 18 7.09 6.30 -5.66
CA ARG A 18 8.14 5.28 -5.54
C ARG A 18 7.75 4.14 -4.61
N ASP A 19 7.04 4.44 -3.52
CA ASP A 19 6.47 3.43 -2.62
C ASP A 19 5.49 2.53 -3.38
N MET A 20 4.72 3.13 -4.28
CA MET A 20 3.73 2.49 -5.15
C MET A 20 4.32 1.91 -6.45
N GLY A 21 5.65 1.80 -6.55
CA GLY A 21 6.30 1.10 -7.67
C GLY A 21 6.48 1.92 -8.94
N ALA A 22 6.51 3.26 -8.87
CA ALA A 22 6.85 4.09 -10.02
C ALA A 22 8.15 3.61 -10.70
N LEU A 23 8.11 3.56 -12.04
CA LEU A 23 9.20 3.06 -12.88
C LEU A 23 9.59 1.59 -12.64
N ARG A 24 8.66 0.79 -12.10
CA ARG A 24 8.84 -0.66 -11.94
C ARG A 24 7.87 -1.43 -12.80
N PRO A 25 8.25 -2.63 -13.28
CA PRO A 25 7.34 -3.46 -14.06
C PRO A 25 6.15 -3.92 -13.22
N ALA A 26 5.03 -4.20 -13.89
CA ALA A 26 3.88 -4.83 -13.25
C ALA A 26 4.27 -6.13 -12.55
N GLY A 27 3.74 -6.35 -11.35
CA GLY A 27 4.08 -7.52 -10.53
C GLY A 27 5.38 -7.41 -9.74
N TRP A 28 6.02 -6.23 -9.75
CA TRP A 28 7.19 -5.95 -8.91
C TRP A 28 6.82 -5.68 -7.45
N SER A 29 7.72 -6.03 -6.54
CA SER A 29 7.80 -5.53 -5.17
C SER A 29 9.28 -5.39 -4.75
N PRO A 30 9.58 -4.69 -3.65
CA PRO A 30 10.93 -4.64 -3.09
C PRO A 30 11.50 -6.00 -2.67
N LEU A 31 10.66 -7.03 -2.56
CA LEU A 31 11.02 -8.38 -2.12
C LEU A 31 10.91 -9.42 -3.23
N GLY A 32 10.97 -8.99 -4.50
CA GLY A 32 10.81 -9.86 -5.67
C GLY A 32 9.41 -9.75 -6.27
N THR A 33 8.76 -10.89 -6.54
CA THR A 33 7.40 -10.92 -7.12
C THR A 33 6.37 -10.39 -6.13
N SER A 34 5.37 -9.66 -6.64
CA SER A 34 4.24 -9.12 -5.85
C SER A 34 3.32 -10.21 -5.30
N ARG A 35 3.45 -11.44 -5.80
CA ARG A 35 2.77 -12.64 -5.29
C ARG A 35 3.78 -13.69 -4.85
N VAL A 36 3.49 -14.39 -3.77
CA VAL A 36 4.27 -15.52 -3.27
C VAL A 36 3.36 -16.73 -3.06
N LEU A 37 3.85 -17.90 -3.48
CA LEU A 37 3.20 -19.19 -3.23
C LEU A 37 3.75 -19.76 -1.92
N GLU A 38 2.86 -19.99 -0.96
CA GLU A 38 3.15 -20.77 0.24
C GLU A 38 3.10 -22.26 -0.11
N GLN A 39 4.26 -22.91 -0.13
CA GLN A 39 4.39 -24.29 -0.63
C GLN A 39 3.60 -25.32 0.19
N GLU A 40 3.50 -25.11 1.51
CA GLU A 40 2.84 -26.05 2.42
C GLU A 40 1.32 -26.08 2.23
N THR A 41 0.71 -24.93 1.93
CA THR A 41 -0.74 -24.77 1.86
C THR A 41 -1.25 -24.64 0.42
N GLY A 42 -0.35 -24.41 -0.55
CA GLY A 42 -0.69 -24.03 -1.92
C GLY A 42 -1.31 -22.62 -2.03
N ARG A 43 -1.31 -21.84 -0.95
CA ARG A 43 -1.95 -20.53 -0.92
C ARG A 43 -1.07 -19.48 -1.60
N ILE A 44 -1.71 -18.65 -2.42
CA ILE A 44 -1.08 -17.46 -2.99
C ILE A 44 -1.34 -16.28 -2.07
N TRP A 45 -0.28 -15.54 -1.78
CA TRP A 45 -0.29 -14.35 -0.96
C TRP A 45 0.20 -13.15 -1.77
N ASP A 46 -0.55 -12.06 -1.71
CA ASP A 46 -0.11 -10.77 -2.27
C ASP A 46 0.80 -10.06 -1.25
N ARG A 47 1.85 -9.41 -1.75
CA ARG A 47 2.73 -8.57 -0.94
C ARG A 47 2.12 -7.19 -0.78
N GLU A 48 2.19 -6.68 0.45
CA GLU A 48 1.68 -5.36 0.80
C GLU A 48 2.78 -4.51 1.43
N LEU A 49 2.82 -3.23 1.10
CA LEU A 49 3.54 -2.21 1.83
C LEU A 49 2.61 -1.62 2.90
N TYR A 50 3.11 -1.48 4.12
CA TYR A 50 2.43 -0.71 5.17
C TYR A 50 3.17 0.59 5.48
N ILE A 51 2.43 1.69 5.50
CA ILE A 51 2.94 3.02 5.80
C ILE A 51 2.28 3.54 7.07
N PHE A 52 3.12 4.06 7.98
CA PHE A 52 2.68 4.59 9.27
C PHE A 52 3.08 6.06 9.40
N HIS A 53 2.13 6.89 9.79
CA HIS A 53 2.34 8.31 10.07
C HIS A 53 1.77 8.67 11.43
N LYS A 54 2.49 9.53 12.15
CA LYS A 54 2.02 10.18 13.37
C LYS A 54 2.20 11.68 13.19
N ASP A 55 1.11 12.43 13.28
CA ASP A 55 1.17 13.88 13.19
C ASP A 55 1.69 14.51 14.50
N LYS A 56 1.88 15.84 14.49
CA LYS A 56 2.37 16.57 15.66
C LYS A 56 1.38 16.59 16.84
N LEU A 57 0.10 16.37 16.58
CA LEU A 57 -0.96 16.30 17.58
C LEU A 57 -1.14 14.90 18.16
N GLY A 58 -0.42 13.91 17.59
CA GLY A 58 -0.45 12.52 18.01
C GLY A 58 -1.47 11.66 17.29
N HIS A 59 -2.17 12.18 16.26
CA HIS A 59 -3.03 11.36 15.43
C HIS A 59 -2.21 10.41 14.57
N CYS A 60 -2.65 9.17 14.51
CA CYS A 60 -2.01 8.12 13.73
C CYS A 60 -2.81 7.86 12.45
N ILE A 61 -2.12 7.80 11.32
CA ILE A 61 -2.66 7.42 10.02
C ILE A 61 -1.87 6.22 9.52
N ALA A 62 -2.56 5.24 8.97
CA ALA A 62 -1.94 4.08 8.34
C ALA A 62 -2.55 3.82 6.96
N TYR A 63 -1.68 3.49 6.01
CA TYR A 63 -2.06 3.03 4.68
C TYR A 63 -1.44 1.67 4.40
N SER A 64 -2.12 0.88 3.58
CA SER A 64 -1.53 -0.27 2.91
C SER A 64 -1.56 -0.06 1.40
N TYR A 65 -0.56 -0.60 0.72
CA TYR A 65 -0.50 -0.67 -0.73
C TYR A 65 -0.23 -2.11 -1.15
N ASN A 66 -1.14 -2.69 -1.93
CA ASN A 66 -0.98 -4.04 -2.44
C ASN A 66 -0.26 -4.00 -3.80
N TYR A 67 0.95 -4.58 -3.86
CA TYR A 67 1.81 -4.58 -5.05
C TYR A 67 1.21 -5.39 -6.22
N ALA A 68 0.25 -6.27 -5.97
CA ALA A 68 -0.32 -7.17 -6.96
C ALA A 68 -1.63 -6.66 -7.57
N THR A 69 -2.41 -5.87 -6.82
CA THR A 69 -3.69 -5.26 -7.27
C THR A 69 -3.62 -3.73 -7.46
N PRO A 70 -2.42 -3.14 -7.36
CA PRO A 70 -2.15 -1.73 -7.11
C PRO A 70 -3.12 -0.94 -6.20
N VAL A 71 -3.87 -1.60 -5.31
CA VAL A 71 -4.85 -0.92 -4.46
C VAL A 71 -4.17 -0.26 -3.26
N VAL A 72 -4.54 0.98 -2.99
CA VAL A 72 -4.23 1.68 -1.74
C VAL A 72 -5.44 1.58 -0.82
N SER A 73 -5.22 1.14 0.42
CA SER A 73 -6.23 1.12 1.47
C SER A 73 -5.80 1.98 2.64
N ALA A 74 -6.77 2.58 3.32
CA ALA A 74 -6.56 3.36 4.52
C ALA A 74 -7.14 2.63 5.73
N LEU A 75 -6.44 2.64 6.87
CA LEU A 75 -6.98 2.08 8.10
C LEU A 75 -8.03 3.04 8.67
N ARG A 76 -9.27 2.56 8.80
CA ARG A 76 -10.43 3.31 9.31
C ARG A 76 -11.20 2.42 10.28
N ALA A 77 -11.40 2.89 11.51
CA ALA A 77 -12.12 2.14 12.54
C ALA A 77 -11.66 0.67 12.71
N GLY A 78 -10.36 0.40 12.56
CA GLY A 78 -9.79 -0.96 12.67
C GLY A 78 -9.88 -1.81 11.39
N HIS A 79 -10.41 -1.27 10.29
CA HIS A 79 -10.57 -1.96 9.02
C HIS A 79 -9.76 -1.29 7.90
N TRP A 80 -9.17 -2.09 7.02
CA TRP A 80 -8.56 -1.60 5.79
C TRP A 80 -9.65 -1.29 4.78
N VAL A 81 -9.83 -0.01 4.47
CA VAL A 81 -10.82 0.48 3.50
C VAL A 81 -10.10 0.86 2.21
N PRO A 82 -10.40 0.23 1.07
CA PRO A 82 -9.84 0.64 -0.22
C PRO A 82 -10.25 2.09 -0.54
N ILE A 83 -9.27 2.94 -0.83
CA ILE A 83 -9.49 4.36 -1.13
C ILE A 83 -9.13 4.73 -2.57
N GLY A 84 -8.37 3.90 -3.26
CA GLY A 84 -8.00 4.13 -4.64
C GLY A 84 -6.96 3.13 -5.13
N LYS A 85 -6.40 3.43 -6.29
CA LYS A 85 -5.45 2.56 -6.99
C LYS A 85 -4.34 3.37 -7.63
N ALA A 86 -3.13 2.84 -7.61
CA ALA A 86 -2.02 3.38 -8.39
C ALA A 86 -2.13 2.89 -9.84
N GLU A 87 -2.06 3.80 -10.80
CA GLU A 87 -2.21 3.52 -12.23
C GLU A 87 -1.11 4.17 -13.08
N GLY A 88 -0.86 3.58 -14.24
CA GLY A 88 0.21 3.98 -15.15
C GLY A 88 1.62 3.67 -14.64
N ASP A 89 2.61 3.95 -15.48
CA ASP A 89 4.03 3.62 -15.21
C ASP A 89 4.63 4.42 -14.04
N TRP A 90 4.02 5.56 -13.71
CA TRP A 90 4.43 6.41 -12.60
C TRP A 90 3.67 6.12 -11.31
N GLY A 91 2.69 5.19 -11.32
CA GLY A 91 1.92 4.85 -10.13
C GLY A 91 1.08 6.02 -9.61
N ALA A 92 0.49 6.81 -10.51
CA ALA A 92 -0.38 7.92 -10.14
C ALA A 92 -1.59 7.40 -9.36
N PHE A 93 -1.89 8.00 -8.21
CA PHE A 93 -3.03 7.58 -7.41
C PHE A 93 -4.35 8.11 -7.99
N ASN A 94 -5.26 7.19 -8.28
CA ASN A 94 -6.64 7.48 -8.65
C ASN A 94 -7.58 7.01 -7.53
N ALA A 95 -8.26 7.96 -6.90
CA ALA A 95 -9.19 7.67 -5.83
C ALA A 95 -10.44 6.93 -6.37
N PHE A 96 -11.00 6.04 -5.55
CA PHE A 96 -12.32 5.50 -5.81
C PHE A 96 -13.41 6.52 -5.50
N GLU A 97 -14.60 6.34 -6.06
CA GLU A 97 -15.72 7.28 -5.89
C GLU A 97 -16.04 7.54 -4.41
N GLY A 98 -16.07 8.82 -4.03
CA GLY A 98 -16.34 9.24 -2.66
C GLY A 98 -15.25 8.87 -1.64
N LYS A 99 -14.06 8.49 -2.10
CA LYS A 99 -12.89 8.18 -1.27
C LYS A 99 -11.78 9.19 -1.53
N ASP A 100 -10.92 9.37 -0.53
CA ASP A 100 -9.69 10.14 -0.64
C ASP A 100 -8.72 9.72 0.49
N TRP A 101 -7.57 10.38 0.57
CA TRP A 101 -6.60 10.27 1.65
C TRP A 101 -7.17 10.66 3.02
N LEU A 102 -8.14 11.57 3.05
CA LEU A 102 -8.67 12.09 4.31
C LEU A 102 -9.45 11.02 5.09
N PRO A 103 -9.42 11.06 6.45
CA PRO A 103 -10.22 10.20 7.31
C PRO A 103 -11.70 10.14 6.97
#